data_AF-A0A2A5V9J1-F1
#
_entry.id   AF-A0A2A5V9J1-F1
#
_cell.length_a   1.000
_cell.length_b   1.000
_cell.length_c   1.000
_cell.angle_alpha   90.00
_cell.angle_beta   90.00
_cell.angle_gamma   90.00
#
_symmetry.space_group_name_H-M   'P 1'
#
loop_
_entity.id
_entity.type
_entity.pdbx_description
1 polymer ?
#
loop_
_entity_poly.entity_id
_entity_poly.type
_entity_poly.pdbx_seq_one_letter_code
_entity_poly.pdbx_strand_id
1 'polypeptide(L)'
;MILNTKVKFHGVENLKKVDNFFIASAHQSMFETFALQIPLDGPIFILKKELLNIPLFGWYLRKIGSIAIVRQTTTKENLNFFDKIKETIDKSKRPLLIFPQGTRVKLDEQPPFKKGAGRIYKALNLPCIPVALNTGKVWPKNSFMKYTGDIHISFLEPIMPGKENDEFLKEIENKIYTEIKKIKD
;
A
#
# COMPACT_ATOMS: atom_id res chain seq x y z
N MET A 1 -12.52 0.41 18.67
CA MET A 1 -12.76 -0.91 18.03
C MET A 1 -13.37 -0.67 16.67
N ILE A 2 -12.98 -1.43 15.65
CA ILE A 2 -13.63 -1.45 14.34
C ILE A 2 -14.03 -2.90 14.10
N LEU A 3 -15.30 -3.17 13.78
CA LEU A 3 -15.82 -4.55 13.60
C LEU A 3 -15.64 -5.47 14.82
N ASN A 4 -15.72 -4.93 16.04
CA ASN A 4 -15.42 -5.64 17.29
C ASN A 4 -13.98 -6.19 17.39
N THR A 5 -13.07 -5.61 16.61
CA THR A 5 -11.64 -5.93 16.58
C THR A 5 -10.83 -4.73 17.06
N LYS A 6 -9.76 -4.99 17.83
CA LYS A 6 -8.77 -3.97 18.19
C LYS A 6 -7.79 -3.82 17.03
N VAL A 7 -7.56 -2.58 16.62
CA VAL A 7 -6.53 -2.24 15.63
C VAL A 7 -5.36 -1.63 16.40
N LYS A 8 -4.18 -2.22 16.26
CA LYS A 8 -2.95 -1.75 16.87
C LYS A 8 -2.00 -1.31 15.76
N PHE A 9 -1.60 -0.05 15.81
CA PHE A 9 -0.57 0.50 14.95
C PHE A 9 0.77 0.46 15.69
N HIS A 10 1.80 -0.04 15.02
CA HIS A 10 3.17 -0.12 15.52
C HIS A 10 4.09 0.68 14.62
N GLY A 11 5.15 1.26 15.17
CA GLY A 11 6.15 1.96 14.37
C GLY A 11 5.67 3.28 13.75
N VAL A 12 4.57 3.87 14.23
CA VAL A 12 3.98 5.11 13.69
C VAL A 12 4.98 6.27 13.75
N GLU A 13 5.90 6.24 14.72
CA GLU A 13 7.02 7.16 14.83
C GLU A 13 7.95 7.16 13.59
N ASN A 14 8.00 6.06 12.82
CA ASN A 14 8.77 6.00 11.59
C ASN A 14 8.24 6.94 10.50
N LEU A 15 6.95 7.30 10.56
CA LEU A 15 6.35 8.30 9.66
C LEU A 15 6.93 9.71 9.88
N LYS A 16 7.55 9.98 11.03
CA LYS A 16 8.15 11.29 11.37
C LYS A 16 9.66 11.34 11.16
N LYS A 17 10.28 10.22 10.76
CA LYS A 17 11.74 10.15 10.52
C LYS A 17 12.15 10.78 9.19
N VAL A 18 11.20 11.02 8.30
CA VAL A 18 11.41 11.56 6.95
C VAL A 18 10.25 12.52 6.62
N ASP A 19 10.56 13.63 5.93
CA ASP A 19 9.56 14.67 5.65
C ASP A 19 8.62 14.31 4.49
N ASN A 20 9.13 13.58 3.50
CA ASN A 20 8.35 13.14 2.34
C ASN A 20 8.68 11.67 2.03
N PHE A 21 7.65 10.87 1.77
CA PHE A 21 7.77 9.43 1.59
C PHE A 21 6.58 8.85 0.84
N PHE A 22 6.73 7.61 0.40
CA PHE A 22 5.60 6.78 -0.01
C PHE A 22 5.53 5.48 0.80
N ILE A 23 4.36 4.86 0.80
CA ILE A 23 4.06 3.63 1.52
C ILE A 23 4.03 2.45 0.55
N ALA A 24 4.75 1.39 0.87
CA ALA A 24 4.56 0.07 0.27
C ALA A 24 3.95 -0.87 1.31
N SER A 25 2.65 -1.15 1.21
CA SER A 25 1.92 -1.97 2.17
C SER A 25 1.68 -3.37 1.65
N ALA A 26 1.76 -4.37 2.51
CA ALA A 26 1.12 -5.65 2.23
C ALA A 26 -0.38 -5.48 1.97
N HIS A 27 -0.94 -6.39 1.18
CA HIS A 27 -2.34 -6.34 0.78
C HIS A 27 -3.03 -7.69 1.04
N GLN A 28 -3.84 -7.78 2.08
CA GLN A 28 -4.52 -9.01 2.49
C GLN A 28 -6.04 -8.88 2.51
N SER A 29 -6.57 -7.68 2.75
CA SER A 29 -8.01 -7.44 2.88
C SER A 29 -8.45 -6.12 2.27
N MET A 30 -9.75 -5.82 2.38
CA MET A 30 -10.24 -4.46 2.10
C MET A 30 -10.04 -3.54 3.31
N PHE A 31 -9.90 -4.09 4.51
CA PHE A 31 -9.82 -3.34 5.76
C PHE A 31 -8.67 -2.33 5.77
N GLU A 32 -7.48 -2.71 5.32
CA GLU A 32 -6.32 -1.81 5.33
C GLU A 32 -6.51 -0.56 4.48
N THR A 33 -7.30 -0.63 3.40
CA THR A 33 -7.60 0.56 2.56
C THR A 33 -8.42 1.61 3.30
N PHE A 34 -9.12 1.23 4.37
CA PHE A 34 -9.81 2.14 5.27
C PHE A 34 -8.91 2.50 6.47
N ALA A 35 -8.30 1.51 7.10
CA ALA A 35 -7.52 1.71 8.32
C ALA A 35 -6.30 2.61 8.11
N LEU A 36 -5.61 2.48 6.97
CA LEU A 36 -4.41 3.27 6.66
C LEU A 36 -4.72 4.74 6.35
N GLN A 37 -5.99 5.13 6.18
CA GLN A 37 -6.34 6.53 5.98
C GLN A 37 -6.09 7.38 7.24
N ILE A 38 -6.19 6.78 8.42
CA ILE A 38 -6.02 7.46 9.71
C ILE A 38 -4.55 7.86 9.94
N PRO A 39 -3.57 6.93 9.94
CA PRO A 39 -2.17 7.29 10.19
C PRO A 39 -1.51 8.05 9.05
N LEU A 40 -2.05 7.98 7.82
CA LEU A 40 -1.47 8.60 6.62
C LEU A 40 -2.21 9.86 6.15
N ASP A 41 -3.21 10.32 6.92
CA ASP A 41 -4.03 11.50 6.61
C ASP A 41 -4.58 11.50 5.16
N GLY A 42 -5.18 10.37 4.77
CA GLY A 42 -5.81 10.18 3.46
C GLY A 42 -4.81 9.99 2.29
N PRO A 43 -4.15 8.82 2.18
CA PRO A 43 -3.14 8.57 1.16
C PRO A 43 -3.73 8.56 -0.27
N ILE A 44 -2.86 8.78 -1.25
CA ILE A 44 -3.20 8.64 -2.67
C ILE A 44 -3.00 7.18 -3.08
N PHE A 45 -4.03 6.55 -3.65
CA PHE A 45 -3.97 5.15 -4.07
C PHE A 45 -3.66 5.00 -5.56
N ILE A 46 -2.91 3.96 -5.92
CA ILE A 46 -2.86 3.43 -7.28
C ILE A 46 -3.89 2.30 -7.39
N LEU A 47 -4.86 2.46 -8.29
CA LEU A 47 -6.02 1.57 -8.36
C LEU A 47 -6.42 1.16 -9.77
N LYS A 48 -7.24 0.11 -9.88
CA LYS A 48 -7.82 -0.35 -11.15
C LYS A 48 -8.82 0.70 -11.66
N LYS A 49 -8.72 1.13 -12.93
CA LYS A 49 -9.58 2.17 -13.53
C LYS A 49 -11.08 1.90 -13.34
N GLU A 50 -11.48 0.64 -13.38
CA GLU A 50 -12.87 0.19 -13.23
C GLU A 50 -13.45 0.46 -11.83
N LEU A 51 -12.61 0.59 -10.79
CA LEU A 51 -13.08 0.94 -9.44
C LEU A 51 -13.66 2.36 -9.39
N LEU A 52 -13.27 3.24 -10.33
CA LEU A 52 -13.85 4.58 -10.44
C LEU A 52 -15.30 4.59 -10.95
N ASN A 53 -15.81 3.44 -11.41
CA ASN A 53 -17.18 3.31 -11.93
C ASN A 53 -18.16 2.82 -10.85
N ILE A 54 -17.69 2.42 -9.67
CA ILE A 54 -18.54 1.99 -8.58
C ILE A 54 -19.28 3.22 -8.01
N PRO A 55 -20.62 3.23 -7.91
CA PRO A 55 -21.35 4.37 -7.33
C PRO A 55 -20.88 4.67 -5.90
N LEU A 56 -20.82 5.95 -5.55
CA LEU A 56 -20.31 6.49 -4.27
C LEU A 56 -18.82 6.23 -4.01
N PHE A 57 -18.36 4.97 -4.07
CA PHE A 57 -16.96 4.59 -3.86
C PHE A 57 -16.05 5.17 -4.95
N GLY A 58 -16.45 5.07 -6.22
CA GLY A 58 -15.73 5.67 -7.33
C GLY A 58 -15.66 7.20 -7.24
N TRP A 59 -16.72 7.85 -6.76
CA TRP A 59 -16.72 9.30 -6.49
C TRP A 59 -15.74 9.66 -5.39
N TYR A 60 -15.72 8.89 -4.30
CA TYR A 60 -14.75 9.05 -3.22
C TYR A 60 -13.32 8.92 -3.75
N LEU A 61 -13.02 7.86 -4.51
CA LEU A 61 -11.71 7.60 -5.09
C LEU A 61 -11.23 8.74 -6.01
N ARG A 62 -12.13 9.33 -6.79
CA ARG A 62 -11.83 10.53 -7.60
C ARG A 62 -11.53 11.73 -6.72
N LYS A 63 -12.34 11.97 -5.68
CA LYS A 63 -12.20 13.12 -4.77
C LYS A 63 -10.88 13.09 -4.00
N ILE A 64 -10.41 11.91 -3.58
CA ILE A 64 -9.10 11.76 -2.92
C ILE A 64 -7.91 11.79 -3.88
N GLY A 65 -8.14 12.04 -5.18
CA GLY A 65 -7.07 12.17 -6.18
C GLY A 65 -6.36 10.85 -6.51
N SER A 66 -7.07 9.72 -6.45
CA SER A 66 -6.45 8.41 -6.74
C SER A 66 -5.96 8.33 -8.18
N ILE A 67 -4.85 7.61 -8.38
CA ILE A 67 -4.23 7.38 -9.68
C ILE A 67 -4.76 6.06 -10.24
N ALA A 68 -5.64 6.14 -11.23
CA ALA A 68 -6.15 4.97 -11.93
C ALA A 68 -5.19 4.43 -12.99
N ILE A 69 -5.09 3.10 -13.08
CA ILE A 69 -4.33 2.38 -14.11
C ILE A 69 -5.19 1.34 -14.84
N VAL A 70 -4.86 1.11 -16.10
CA VAL A 70 -5.29 -0.08 -16.84
C VAL A 70 -4.23 -1.15 -16.65
N ARG A 71 -4.54 -2.19 -15.86
CA ARG A 71 -3.57 -3.26 -15.56
C ARG A 71 -3.26 -4.10 -16.81
N GLN A 72 -2.07 -4.70 -16.82
CA GLN A 72 -1.65 -5.70 -17.83
C GLN A 72 -1.56 -5.18 -19.27
N THR A 73 -1.37 -3.89 -19.48
CA THR A 73 -1.19 -3.35 -20.82
C THR A 73 -0.05 -2.32 -20.88
N THR A 74 0.79 -2.44 -21.90
CA THR A 74 1.68 -1.36 -22.39
C THR A 74 0.87 -0.41 -23.28
N THR A 75 -0.34 -0.06 -22.86
CA THR A 75 -1.21 0.84 -23.61
C THR A 75 -0.63 2.25 -23.61
N LYS A 76 -0.94 3.04 -24.65
CA LYS A 76 -0.66 4.50 -24.66
C LYS A 76 -1.14 5.20 -23.39
N GLU A 77 -2.23 4.70 -22.78
CA GLU A 77 -2.83 5.21 -21.55
C GLU A 77 -1.90 5.15 -20.32
N ASN A 78 -0.89 4.27 -20.32
CA ASN A 78 0.06 4.12 -19.20
C ASN A 78 1.45 4.71 -19.50
N LEU A 79 1.69 5.29 -20.69
CA LEU A 79 3.03 5.78 -21.08
C LEU A 79 3.57 6.83 -20.11
N ASN A 80 2.72 7.74 -19.64
CA ASN A 80 3.10 8.83 -18.73
C ASN A 80 2.75 8.51 -17.27
N PHE A 81 2.59 7.23 -16.93
CA PHE A 81 2.10 6.82 -15.61
C PHE A 81 3.02 7.29 -14.47
N PHE A 82 4.33 7.12 -14.64
CA PHE A 82 5.31 7.51 -13.63
C PHE A 82 5.42 9.03 -13.49
N ASP A 83 5.35 9.76 -14.60
CA ASP A 83 5.32 11.23 -14.59
C ASP A 83 4.09 11.75 -13.87
N LYS A 84 2.91 11.14 -14.13
CA LYS A 84 1.67 11.47 -13.45
C LYS A 84 1.74 11.19 -11.94
N ILE A 85 2.36 10.08 -11.53
CA ILE A 85 2.61 9.81 -10.12
C ILE A 85 3.46 10.93 -9.52
N LYS A 86 4.59 11.26 -10.15
CA LYS A 86 5.50 12.29 -9.66
C LYS A 86 4.79 13.64 -9.54
N GLU A 87 4.10 14.09 -10.58
CA GLU A 87 3.34 15.34 -10.58
C GLU A 87 2.27 15.37 -9.48
N THR A 88 1.56 14.27 -9.27
CA THR A 88 0.52 14.18 -8.23
C THR A 88 1.12 14.29 -6.84
N ILE A 89 2.28 13.66 -6.61
CA ILE A 89 2.97 13.68 -5.32
C ILE A 89 3.67 15.03 -5.08
N ASP A 90 4.27 15.65 -6.09
CA ASP A 90 4.89 16.98 -5.97
C ASP A 90 3.85 18.06 -5.61
N LYS A 91 2.59 17.89 -6.00
CA LYS A 91 1.47 18.81 -5.69
C LYS A 91 0.72 18.47 -4.40
N SER A 92 1.08 17.39 -3.70
CA SER A 92 0.33 16.85 -2.57
C SER A 92 1.22 16.65 -1.36
N LYS A 93 0.72 16.98 -0.16
CA LYS A 93 1.37 16.59 1.11
C LYS A 93 1.04 15.16 1.56
N ARG A 94 0.11 14.50 0.86
CA ARG A 94 -0.37 13.15 1.20
C ARG A 94 0.51 12.10 0.53
N PRO A 95 0.92 11.03 1.25
CA PRO A 95 1.80 10.02 0.69
C PRO A 95 1.09 9.17 -0.36
N LEU A 96 1.85 8.69 -1.35
CA LEU A 96 1.42 7.60 -2.22
C LEU A 96 1.36 6.30 -1.42
N LEU A 97 0.31 5.50 -1.61
CA LEU A 97 0.23 4.14 -1.08
C LEU A 97 0.14 3.15 -2.24
N ILE A 98 1.07 2.20 -2.23
CA ILE A 98 1.13 1.10 -3.20
C ILE A 98 1.00 -0.25 -2.52
N PHE A 99 0.45 -1.21 -3.25
CA PHE A 99 0.39 -2.62 -2.88
C PHE A 99 1.30 -3.41 -3.84
N PRO A 100 2.54 -3.73 -3.46
CA PRO A 100 3.53 -4.29 -4.38
C PRO A 100 3.17 -5.70 -4.85
N GLN A 101 2.30 -6.44 -4.15
CA GLN A 101 1.72 -7.70 -4.64
C GLN A 101 0.83 -7.49 -5.88
N GLY A 102 0.24 -6.31 -6.04
CA GLY A 102 -0.70 -5.96 -7.10
C GLY A 102 -2.12 -6.53 -6.90
N THR A 103 -2.34 -7.42 -5.93
CA THR A 103 -3.64 -7.98 -5.57
C THR A 103 -3.63 -8.39 -4.11
N ARG A 104 -4.80 -8.59 -3.52
CA ARG A 104 -4.92 -9.16 -2.17
C ARG A 104 -4.36 -10.58 -2.16
N VAL A 105 -3.69 -10.95 -1.07
CA VAL A 105 -3.13 -12.29 -0.83
C VAL A 105 -3.64 -12.83 0.49
N LYS A 106 -3.62 -14.15 0.69
CA LYS A 106 -3.92 -14.73 2.01
C LYS A 106 -2.80 -14.38 2.99
N LEU A 107 -3.09 -14.46 4.30
CA LEU A 107 -2.12 -14.15 5.36
C LEU A 107 -0.83 -14.98 5.22
N ASP A 108 -0.96 -16.26 4.89
CA ASP A 108 0.17 -17.20 4.76
C ASP A 108 0.80 -17.23 3.36
N GLU A 109 0.29 -16.43 2.41
CA GLU A 109 0.84 -16.34 1.05
C GLU A 109 1.92 -15.25 0.98
N GLN A 110 3.06 -15.58 0.38
CA GLN A 110 4.19 -14.66 0.18
C GLN A 110 4.60 -14.60 -1.30
N PRO A 111 3.71 -14.15 -2.21
CA PRO A 111 4.07 -14.07 -3.62
C PRO A 111 5.12 -12.97 -3.86
N PRO A 112 5.93 -13.11 -4.92
CA PRO A 112 6.92 -12.09 -5.25
C PRO A 112 6.26 -10.76 -5.60
N PHE A 113 6.89 -9.67 -5.19
CA PHE A 113 6.44 -8.32 -5.49
C PHE A 113 6.62 -7.98 -6.97
N LYS A 114 5.71 -7.18 -7.51
CA LYS A 114 5.71 -6.80 -8.93
C LYS A 114 6.81 -5.76 -9.20
N LYS A 115 7.51 -5.92 -10.33
CA LYS A 115 8.55 -4.99 -10.82
C LYS A 115 8.10 -3.52 -10.88
N GLY A 116 6.80 -3.27 -11.05
CA GLY A 116 6.23 -1.93 -11.03
C GLY A 116 6.51 -1.15 -9.74
N ALA A 117 6.58 -1.82 -8.59
CA ALA A 117 6.90 -1.16 -7.32
C ALA A 117 8.34 -0.60 -7.30
N GLY A 118 9.32 -1.34 -7.83
CA GLY A 118 10.69 -0.86 -8.00
C GLY A 118 10.78 0.34 -8.96
N ARG A 119 10.02 0.31 -10.06
CA ARG A 119 9.94 1.45 -10.99
C ARG A 119 9.34 2.69 -10.34
N ILE A 120 8.30 2.54 -9.51
CA ILE A 120 7.71 3.66 -8.75
C ILE A 120 8.75 4.24 -7.79
N TYR A 121 9.46 3.39 -7.05
CA TYR A 121 10.52 3.82 -6.14
C TYR A 121 11.60 4.66 -6.85
N LYS A 122 12.11 4.18 -7.99
CA LYS A 122 13.11 4.90 -8.79
C LYS A 122 12.57 6.21 -9.38
N ALA A 123 11.31 6.21 -9.82
CA ALA A 123 10.68 7.40 -10.39
C ALA A 123 10.42 8.50 -9.35
N LEU A 124 10.00 8.11 -8.14
CA LEU A 124 9.75 9.04 -7.04
C LEU A 124 11.05 9.56 -6.42
N ASN A 125 12.08 8.72 -6.31
CA ASN A 125 13.32 9.04 -5.59
C ASN A 125 13.05 9.55 -4.16
N LEU A 126 12.05 8.96 -3.50
CA LEU A 126 11.64 9.26 -2.13
C LEU A 126 11.90 8.05 -1.21
N PRO A 127 12.08 8.27 0.10
CA PRO A 127 12.01 7.21 1.09
C PRO A 127 10.73 6.37 0.95
N CYS A 128 10.87 5.06 1.08
CA CYS A 128 9.75 4.12 1.15
C CYS A 128 9.58 3.64 2.58
N ILE A 129 8.39 3.77 3.16
CA ILE A 129 8.06 3.15 4.45
C ILE A 129 7.29 1.85 4.17
N PRO A 130 7.89 0.67 4.44
CA PRO A 130 7.20 -0.60 4.27
C PRO A 130 6.15 -0.78 5.36
N VAL A 131 5.00 -1.36 5.01
CA VAL A 131 3.93 -1.68 5.97
C VAL A 131 3.61 -3.16 5.93
N ALA A 132 3.74 -3.81 7.08
CA ALA A 132 3.34 -5.18 7.32
C ALA A 132 2.02 -5.22 8.09
N LEU A 133 1.16 -6.19 7.79
CA LEU A 133 -0.15 -6.31 8.42
C LEU A 133 -0.68 -7.74 8.44
N ASN A 134 -1.62 -8.01 9.35
CA ASN A 134 -2.30 -9.30 9.48
C ASN A 134 -3.83 -9.19 9.19
N THR A 135 -4.27 -8.18 8.45
CA THR A 135 -5.71 -7.89 8.21
C THR A 135 -6.46 -9.05 7.56
N GLY A 136 -5.76 -9.92 6.82
CA GLY A 136 -6.32 -11.13 6.23
C GLY A 136 -6.85 -12.13 7.26
N LYS A 137 -6.43 -12.07 8.53
CA LYS A 137 -6.94 -12.88 9.65
C LYS A 137 -8.41 -12.54 9.95
N VAL A 138 -8.74 -11.25 9.93
CA VAL A 138 -10.06 -10.74 10.28
C VAL A 138 -10.97 -10.62 9.07
N TRP A 139 -10.45 -10.19 7.92
CA TRP A 139 -11.24 -10.07 6.69
C TRP A 139 -10.51 -10.70 5.49
N PRO A 140 -10.55 -12.03 5.34
CA PRO A 140 -9.83 -12.73 4.28
C PRO A 140 -10.24 -12.28 2.88
N LYS A 141 -9.29 -12.39 1.93
CA LYS A 141 -9.55 -12.23 0.50
C LYS A 141 -10.75 -13.08 0.07
N ASN A 142 -11.63 -12.49 -0.74
CA ASN A 142 -12.85 -13.11 -1.29
C ASN A 142 -13.86 -13.60 -0.23
N SER A 143 -13.76 -13.14 1.01
CA SER A 143 -14.74 -13.42 2.06
C SER A 143 -15.62 -12.21 2.34
N PHE A 144 -16.92 -12.44 2.49
CA PHE A 144 -17.85 -11.48 3.11
C PHE A 144 -17.90 -11.63 4.63
N MET A 145 -17.54 -12.81 5.14
CA MET A 145 -17.45 -13.11 6.57
C MET A 145 -16.23 -12.46 7.20
N LYS A 146 -16.45 -11.93 8.39
CA LYS A 146 -15.44 -11.28 9.23
C LYS A 146 -15.25 -12.12 10.47
N TYR A 147 -13.99 -12.33 10.84
CA TYR A 147 -13.60 -13.15 11.98
C TYR A 147 -13.10 -12.27 13.11
N THR A 148 -13.29 -12.70 14.35
CA THR A 148 -12.74 -11.99 15.51
C THR A 148 -11.24 -12.15 15.59
N GLY A 149 -10.53 -11.13 16.04
CA GLY A 149 -9.09 -11.15 16.25
C GLY A 149 -8.51 -9.75 16.30
N ASP A 150 -7.29 -9.61 16.79
CA ASP A 150 -6.58 -8.33 16.79
C ASP A 150 -5.94 -8.07 15.41
N ILE A 151 -6.07 -6.85 14.91
CA ILE A 151 -5.40 -6.37 13.70
C ILE A 151 -4.14 -5.61 14.12
N HIS A 152 -3.02 -6.02 13.56
CA HIS A 152 -1.71 -5.40 13.71
C HIS A 152 -1.29 -4.80 12.38
N ILE A 153 -0.88 -3.53 12.40
CA ILE A 153 -0.34 -2.80 11.26
C ILE A 153 0.97 -2.16 11.71
N SER A 154 2.09 -2.61 11.15
CA SER A 154 3.43 -2.17 11.50
C SER A 154 4.02 -1.31 10.39
N PHE A 155 4.36 -0.06 10.71
CA PHE A 155 5.15 0.84 9.87
C PHE A 155 6.64 0.59 10.15
N LEU A 156 7.38 0.11 9.16
CA LEU A 156 8.78 -0.30 9.33
C LEU A 156 9.75 0.86 9.08
N GLU A 157 11.03 0.63 9.39
CA GLU A 157 12.08 1.63 9.12
C GLU A 157 12.09 2.06 7.65
N PRO A 158 12.20 3.38 7.37
CA PRO A 158 12.28 3.89 6.01
C PRO A 158 13.43 3.26 5.23
N ILE A 159 13.19 2.96 3.96
CA ILE A 159 14.22 2.63 2.99
C ILE A 159 14.53 3.89 2.19
N MET A 160 15.73 4.40 2.37
CA MET A 160 16.19 5.62 1.71
C MET A 160 16.41 5.39 0.20
N PRO A 161 16.16 6.41 -0.64
CA PRO A 161 16.37 6.33 -2.09
C PRO A 161 17.83 6.03 -2.47
N GLY A 162 18.05 5.63 -3.72
CA GLY A 162 19.39 5.40 -4.28
C GLY A 162 19.77 3.94 -4.52
N LYS A 163 18.88 3.00 -4.16
CA LYS A 163 19.05 1.56 -4.45
C LYS A 163 18.62 1.22 -5.88
N GLU A 164 19.21 0.17 -6.45
CA GLU A 164 18.71 -0.40 -7.69
C GLU A 164 17.35 -1.08 -7.51
N ASN A 165 16.57 -1.16 -8.59
CA ASN A 165 15.17 -1.61 -8.55
C ASN A 165 15.01 -2.99 -7.89
N ASP A 166 15.85 -3.95 -8.28
CA ASP A 166 15.76 -5.33 -7.81
C ASP A 166 16.28 -5.48 -6.37
N GLU A 167 17.25 -4.65 -5.96
CA GLU A 167 17.74 -4.60 -4.59
C GLU A 167 16.65 -4.06 -3.66
N PHE A 168 16.04 -2.93 -4.03
CA PHE A 168 14.91 -2.35 -3.30
C PHE A 168 13.77 -3.34 -3.16
N LEU A 169 13.36 -3.99 -4.26
CA LEU A 169 12.26 -4.96 -4.25
C LEU A 169 12.52 -6.13 -3.30
N LYS A 170 13.72 -6.71 -3.32
CA LYS A 170 14.11 -7.77 -2.39
C LYS A 170 14.10 -7.29 -0.94
N GLU A 171 14.59 -6.08 -0.68
CA GLU A 171 14.63 -5.52 0.67
C GLU A 171 13.21 -5.28 1.22
N ILE A 172 12.32 -4.63 0.47
CA ILE A 172 10.94 -4.40 0.93
C ILE A 172 10.18 -5.72 1.13
N GLU A 173 10.39 -6.70 0.26
CA GLU A 173 9.75 -8.00 0.33
C GLU A 173 10.18 -8.73 1.61
N ASN A 174 11.48 -8.78 1.87
CA ASN A 174 12.04 -9.40 3.07
C ASN A 174 11.57 -8.70 4.34
N LYS A 175 11.59 -7.36 4.39
CA LYS A 175 11.14 -6.61 5.57
C LYS A 175 9.66 -6.87 5.87
N ILE A 176 8.80 -6.77 4.87
CA ILE A 176 7.35 -6.95 5.03
C ILE A 176 7.02 -8.39 5.44
N TYR A 177 7.52 -9.39 4.72
CA TYR A 177 7.19 -10.79 5.02
C TYR A 177 7.81 -11.30 6.33
N THR A 178 8.98 -10.79 6.71
CA THR A 178 9.57 -11.10 8.02
C THR A 178 8.72 -10.53 9.14
N GLU A 179 8.24 -9.29 9.02
CA GLU A 179 7.39 -8.71 10.04
C GLU A 179 6.01 -9.38 10.12
N ILE A 180 5.39 -9.70 8.98
CA ILE A 180 4.11 -10.43 8.95
C ILE A 180 4.20 -11.73 9.77
N LYS A 181 5.32 -12.45 9.69
CA LYS A 181 5.53 -13.68 10.48
C LYS A 181 5.54 -13.42 11.99
N LYS A 182 5.92 -12.23 12.45
CA LYS A 182 5.93 -11.87 13.88
C LYS A 182 4.57 -11.42 14.39
N ILE A 183 3.75 -10.79 13.54
CA ILE A 183 2.48 -10.16 13.94
C ILE A 183 1.24 -10.97 13.53
N LYS A 184 1.41 -12.14 12.92
CA LYS A 184 0.29 -12.99 12.48
C LYS A 184 -0.41 -13.73 13.63
N ASP A 185 0.33 -14.02 14.69
CA ASP A 185 -0.15 -14.74 15.88
C ASP A 185 -0.90 -13.77 16.82
#